data_AF-A0A1V8U998-F1
#
_entry.id   AF-A0A1V8U998-F1
#
_cell.length_a   1.000
_cell.length_b   1.000
_cell.length_c   1.000
_cell.angle_alpha   90.00
_cell.angle_beta   90.00
_cell.angle_gamma   90.00
#
_symmetry.space_group_name_H-M   'P 1'
#
loop_
_entity.id
_entity.type
_entity.pdbx_description
1 polymer ?
#
loop_
_entity_poly.entity_id
_entity_poly.type
_entity_poly.pdbx_seq_one_letter_code
_entity_poly.pdbx_strand_id
1 'polypeptide(L)'
;MIVEAERDNFEVFRDCLSTPLIDRLAPRPATRRRLKGRKNEIKPVVQDTGDDTSAAELSDFIKYIAEEIFTNLPTELRSLSYAAIQNDVPLVDRYATPLVGAQLDAVLEPLPNSVVESLTSYSLLADPSDLPNFLSPVLSIYIATTISPPPEYTPSLTASRPSGCEICAREQLPLTYHHLIPREIHAKAVKRGWHAEWELNKVAWLCRQCHSFCHKIATNEELAKELFSIELLLEREDVRKWAMWVRRVRWKAR
;
A
#
# COMPACT_ATOMS: atom_id res chain seq x y z
N MET A 1 5.07 18.46 4.82
CA MET A 1 4.51 18.14 3.48
C MET A 1 5.14 16.82 3.04
N ILE A 2 4.33 15.81 2.75
CA ILE A 2 4.79 14.49 2.30
C ILE A 2 5.32 14.63 0.87
N VAL A 3 6.55 14.18 0.62
CA VAL A 3 7.14 14.19 -0.72
C VAL A 3 6.58 13.05 -1.56
N GLU A 4 6.59 13.18 -2.88
CA GLU A 4 5.96 12.22 -3.80
C GLU A 4 6.49 10.78 -3.61
N ALA A 5 7.81 10.64 -3.38
CA ALA A 5 8.44 9.35 -3.15
C ALA A 5 7.97 8.62 -1.87
N GLU A 6 7.36 9.34 -0.93
CA GLU A 6 6.84 8.79 0.33
C GLU A 6 5.32 8.58 0.30
N ARG A 7 4.65 8.93 -0.81
CA ARG A 7 3.18 8.91 -0.90
C ARG A 7 2.63 7.51 -0.66
N ASP A 8 3.17 6.51 -1.34
CA ASP A 8 2.70 5.12 -1.22
C ASP A 8 2.89 4.60 0.21
N ASN A 9 4.05 4.88 0.80
CA ASN A 9 4.34 4.52 2.19
C ASN A 9 3.41 5.22 3.18
N PHE A 10 3.09 6.50 2.95
CA PHE A 10 2.12 7.21 3.77
C PHE A 10 0.73 6.57 3.70
N GLU A 11 0.26 6.18 2.51
CA GLU A 11 -1.03 5.51 2.34
C GLU A 11 -1.05 4.17 3.10
N VAL A 12 0.01 3.37 2.98
CA VAL A 12 0.16 2.11 3.74
C VAL A 12 0.14 2.38 5.25
N PHE A 13 0.88 3.37 5.72
CA PHE A 13 0.90 3.74 7.14
C PHE A 13 -0.47 4.17 7.65
N ARG A 14 -1.16 5.04 6.89
CA ARG A 14 -2.52 5.51 7.22
C ARG A 14 -3.48 4.33 7.33
N ASP A 15 -3.42 3.37 6.41
CA ASP A 15 -4.27 2.19 6.43
C ASP A 15 -3.97 1.31 7.65
N CYS A 16 -2.68 1.11 7.99
CA CYS A 16 -2.25 0.40 9.20
C CYS A 16 -2.76 1.08 10.49
N LEU A 17 -2.78 2.42 10.52
CA LEU A 17 -3.25 3.21 11.65
C LEU A 17 -4.78 3.25 11.73
N SER A 18 -5.48 3.25 10.60
CA SER A 18 -6.94 3.34 10.53
C SER A 18 -7.63 2.17 11.21
N THR A 19 -7.11 0.95 11.06
CA THR A 19 -7.71 -0.27 11.59
C THR A 19 -7.87 -0.22 13.12
N PRO A 20 -6.80 -0.02 13.93
CA PRO A 20 -6.95 0.07 15.38
C PRO A 20 -7.72 1.31 15.85
N LEU A 21 -7.72 2.41 15.08
CA LEU A 21 -8.53 3.59 15.39
C LEU A 21 -10.03 3.29 15.25
N ILE A 22 -10.42 2.71 14.12
CA ILE A 22 -11.80 2.31 13.86
C ILE A 22 -12.24 1.26 14.86
N ASP A 23 -11.42 0.25 15.17
CA ASP A 23 -11.78 -0.80 16.15
C ASP A 23 -12.03 -0.26 17.56
N ARG A 24 -11.30 0.80 17.97
CA ARG A 24 -11.48 1.43 19.28
C ARG A 24 -12.67 2.38 19.33
N LEU A 25 -12.96 3.07 18.23
CA LEU A 25 -14.03 4.06 18.13
C LEU A 25 -15.37 3.44 17.70
N ALA A 26 -15.34 2.26 17.08
CA ALA A 26 -16.54 1.55 16.66
C ALA A 26 -17.43 1.28 17.87
N PRO A 27 -18.73 1.58 17.80
CA PRO A 27 -19.66 1.30 18.87
C PRO A 27 -19.64 -0.20 19.17
N ARG A 28 -19.18 -0.58 20.36
CA ARG A 28 -19.18 -1.98 20.80
C ARG A 28 -20.61 -2.52 20.66
N PRO A 29 -20.84 -3.64 19.95
CA PRO A 29 -22.18 -4.20 19.87
C PRO A 29 -22.64 -4.50 21.30
N ALA A 30 -23.70 -3.82 21.73
CA ALA A 30 -24.31 -4.08 23.02
C ALA A 30 -24.57 -5.59 23.10
N THR A 31 -23.95 -6.26 24.06
CA THR A 31 -24.26 -7.66 24.36
C THR A 31 -25.76 -7.75 24.54
N ARG A 32 -26.46 -8.31 23.55
CA ARG A 32 -27.90 -8.57 23.63
C ARG A 32 -28.10 -9.58 24.76
N ARG A 33 -28.27 -9.10 25.99
CA ARG A 33 -28.87 -9.89 27.07
C ARG A 33 -30.25 -10.30 26.54
N ARG A 34 -30.40 -11.59 26.23
CA ARG A 34 -31.69 -12.21 25.88
C ARG A 34 -32.63 -12.06 27.08
N LEU A 35 -33.31 -10.93 27.16
CA LEU A 35 -34.47 -10.75 28.05
C LEU A 35 -35.63 -11.53 27.44
N LYS A 36 -35.97 -12.64 28.08
CA LYS A 36 -37.11 -13.50 27.76
C LYS A 36 -38.37 -12.79 28.24
N GLY A 37 -39.08 -12.07 27.37
CA GLY A 37 -40.29 -11.34 27.76
C GLY A 37 -41.20 -10.90 26.61
N ARG A 38 -42.36 -11.56 26.54
CA ARG A 38 -43.69 -11.24 25.98
C ARG A 38 -43.86 -10.40 24.69
N LYS A 39 -44.60 -11.01 23.75
CA LYS A 39 -45.18 -10.42 22.53
C LYS A 39 -46.10 -9.24 22.87
N ASN A 40 -45.78 -8.09 22.29
CA ASN A 40 -46.58 -6.87 22.07
C ASN A 40 -46.00 -5.63 22.75
N GLU A 41 -44.86 -5.15 22.25
CA GLU A 41 -44.44 -3.75 22.42
C GLU A 41 -44.05 -3.18 21.06
N ILE A 42 -44.53 -1.96 20.79
CA ILE A 42 -44.36 -1.22 19.54
C ILE A 42 -42.87 -0.89 19.39
N LYS A 43 -42.25 -1.32 18.29
CA LYS A 43 -40.87 -0.95 17.95
C LYS A 43 -40.77 0.57 17.82
N PRO A 44 -39.88 1.26 18.54
CA PRO A 44 -39.59 2.64 18.22
C PRO A 44 -38.92 2.66 16.84
N VAL A 45 -39.38 3.57 15.99
CA VAL A 45 -38.70 3.91 14.74
C VAL A 45 -37.39 4.56 15.14
N VAL A 46 -36.28 3.85 14.93
CA VAL A 46 -34.95 4.46 14.97
C VAL A 46 -34.89 5.36 13.75
N GLN A 47 -35.00 6.67 13.98
CA GLN A 47 -34.64 7.66 12.98
C GLN A 47 -33.14 7.57 12.74
N ASP A 48 -32.80 7.00 11.59
CA ASP A 48 -31.46 6.97 11.03
C ASP A 48 -31.16 8.35 10.44
N THR A 49 -30.78 9.29 11.30
CA THR A 49 -30.48 10.67 10.91
C THR A 49 -29.12 11.15 11.40
N GLY A 50 -28.13 10.27 11.50
CA GLY A 50 -26.77 10.69 11.85
C GLY A 50 -25.75 9.58 11.61
N ASP A 51 -25.16 9.54 10.41
CA ASP A 51 -24.04 8.63 10.14
C ASP A 51 -23.00 9.21 9.15
N ASP A 52 -23.41 10.08 8.21
CA ASP A 52 -22.45 10.67 7.23
C ASP A 52 -21.48 11.67 7.85
N THR A 53 -21.94 12.53 8.78
CA THR A 53 -21.07 13.55 9.39
C THR A 53 -20.01 12.92 10.30
N SER A 54 -20.37 11.89 11.06
CA SER A 54 -19.44 11.17 11.94
C SER A 54 -18.39 10.37 11.19
N ALA A 55 -18.76 9.77 10.05
CA ALA A 55 -17.82 9.03 9.21
C ALA A 55 -16.82 9.97 8.52
N ALA A 56 -17.29 11.11 8.03
CA ALA A 56 -16.42 12.14 7.44
C ALA A 56 -15.45 12.73 8.47
N GLU A 57 -15.94 13.09 9.67
CA GLU A 57 -15.11 13.59 10.77
C GLU A 57 -14.03 12.57 11.20
N LEU A 58 -14.39 11.27 11.26
CA LEU A 58 -13.44 10.21 11.57
C LEU A 58 -12.37 10.06 10.47
N SER A 59 -12.78 10.11 9.21
CA SER A 59 -11.85 10.06 8.07
C SER A 59 -10.85 11.23 8.10
N ASP A 60 -11.33 12.45 8.36
CA ASP A 60 -10.49 13.64 8.47
C ASP A 60 -9.55 13.55 9.67
N PHE A 61 -10.01 13.03 10.80
CA PHE A 61 -9.17 12.78 11.96
C PHE A 61 -8.08 11.75 11.69
N ILE A 62 -8.42 10.61 11.07
CA ILE A 62 -7.45 9.56 10.70
C ILE A 62 -6.38 10.15 9.78
N LYS A 63 -6.79 10.95 8.78
CA LYS A 63 -5.85 11.60 7.88
C LYS A 63 -4.94 12.57 8.61
N TYR A 64 -5.49 13.47 9.44
CA TYR A 64 -4.72 14.42 10.22
C TYR A 64 -3.70 13.73 11.12
N ILE A 65 -4.12 12.75 11.92
CA ILE A 65 -3.23 12.09 12.87
C ILE A 65 -2.18 11.23 12.16
N ALA A 66 -2.53 10.61 11.02
CA ALA A 66 -1.57 9.90 10.19
C ALA A 66 -0.53 10.85 9.60
N GLU A 67 -0.93 12.01 9.09
CA GLU A 67 0.02 13.01 8.54
C GLU A 67 0.95 13.56 9.63
N GLU A 68 0.40 13.89 10.80
CA GLU A 68 1.17 14.40 11.94
C GLU A 68 2.20 13.38 12.43
N ILE A 69 1.80 12.11 12.60
CA ILE A 69 2.73 11.05 13.00
C ILE A 69 3.74 10.79 11.88
N PHE A 70 3.27 10.49 10.67
CA PHE A 70 4.12 10.05 9.57
C PHE A 70 5.18 11.07 9.24
N THR A 71 4.86 12.36 9.15
CA THR A 71 5.84 13.39 8.77
C THR A 71 6.95 13.63 9.80
N ASN A 72 6.73 13.21 11.06
CA ASN A 72 7.73 13.26 12.13
C ASN A 72 8.48 11.93 12.31
N LEU A 73 8.13 10.85 11.60
CA LEU A 73 8.92 9.62 11.64
C LEU A 73 10.30 9.80 10.98
N PRO A 74 11.31 9.01 11.40
CA PRO A 74 12.62 8.99 10.75
C PRO A 74 12.53 8.83 9.24
N THR A 75 13.35 9.57 8.49
CA THR A 75 13.35 9.57 7.02
C THR A 75 13.51 8.19 6.41
N GLU A 76 14.36 7.35 7.01
CA GLU A 76 14.63 5.99 6.58
C GLU A 76 13.41 5.08 6.76
N LEU A 77 12.57 5.36 7.75
CA LEU A 77 11.31 4.64 7.97
C LEU A 77 10.21 5.12 7.00
N ARG A 78 10.17 6.42 6.68
CA ARG A 78 9.22 7.00 5.71
C ARG A 78 9.49 6.54 4.28
N SER A 79 10.74 6.25 3.94
CA SER A 79 11.19 5.79 2.61
C SER A 79 11.52 4.29 2.56
N LEU A 80 11.18 3.54 3.61
CA LEU A 80 11.44 2.10 3.69
C LEU A 80 10.76 1.34 2.56
N SER A 81 11.46 0.38 1.96
CA SER A 81 10.92 -0.46 0.90
C SER A 81 11.64 -1.80 0.87
N TYR A 82 11.03 -2.80 0.23
CA TYR A 82 11.70 -4.08 -0.02
C TYR A 82 13.07 -3.89 -0.68
N ALA A 83 13.19 -2.97 -1.65
CA ALA A 83 14.45 -2.68 -2.32
C ALA A 83 15.50 -2.06 -1.40
N ALA A 84 15.09 -1.14 -0.51
CA ALA A 84 15.99 -0.47 0.43
C ALA A 84 16.66 -1.45 1.39
N ILE A 85 15.94 -2.48 1.82
CA ILE A 85 16.47 -3.45 2.80
C ILE A 85 17.41 -4.51 2.19
N GLN A 86 17.39 -4.74 0.87
CA GLN A 86 18.16 -5.86 0.29
C GLN A 86 19.67 -5.68 0.39
N ASN A 87 20.15 -4.43 0.46
CA ASN A 87 21.58 -4.12 0.47
C ASN A 87 22.01 -3.34 1.73
N ASP A 88 21.12 -3.20 2.72
CA ASP A 88 21.37 -2.41 3.93
C ASP A 88 21.03 -3.21 5.19
N VAL A 89 21.99 -4.02 5.62
CA VAL A 89 21.88 -4.83 6.85
C VAL A 89 21.65 -3.96 8.09
N PRO A 90 22.37 -2.83 8.30
CA PRO A 90 22.08 -1.92 9.42
C PRO A 90 20.64 -1.39 9.43
N LEU A 91 20.05 -1.11 8.27
CA LEU A 91 18.66 -0.67 8.16
C LEU A 91 17.68 -1.76 8.59
N VAL A 92 17.94 -3.01 8.19
CA VAL A 92 17.15 -4.19 8.62
C VAL A 92 17.21 -4.35 10.13
N ASP A 93 18.41 -4.29 10.72
CA ASP A 93 18.58 -4.45 12.17
C ASP A 93 17.92 -3.32 12.95
N ARG A 94 17.97 -2.08 12.42
CA ARG A 94 17.34 -0.90 13.05
C ARG A 94 15.82 -1.02 13.16
N TYR A 95 15.19 -1.57 12.13
CA TYR A 95 13.73 -1.69 12.02
C TYR A 95 13.24 -3.12 12.14
N ALA A 96 14.01 -4.00 12.80
CA ALA A 96 13.59 -5.36 13.07
C ALA A 96 12.31 -5.38 13.92
N THR A 97 11.31 -6.13 13.45
CA THR A 97 10.02 -6.23 14.14
C THR A 97 9.98 -7.44 15.09
N PRO A 98 9.32 -7.35 16.26
CA PRO A 98 8.53 -6.20 16.74
C PRO A 98 9.42 -5.06 17.26
N LEU A 99 9.03 -3.81 16.94
CA LEU A 99 9.71 -2.62 17.48
C LEU A 99 9.42 -2.46 18.98
N VAL A 100 10.45 -2.62 19.80
CA VAL A 100 10.35 -2.57 21.26
C VAL A 100 11.53 -1.83 21.89
N GLY A 101 11.35 -1.34 23.12
CA GLY A 101 12.39 -0.66 23.90
C GLY A 101 13.04 0.50 23.15
N ALA A 102 14.37 0.57 23.20
CA ALA A 102 15.14 1.69 22.64
C ALA A 102 14.91 1.94 21.13
N GLN A 103 14.59 0.90 20.35
CA GLN A 103 14.27 1.07 18.93
C GLN A 103 12.95 1.83 18.74
N LEU A 104 11.93 1.47 19.53
CA LEU A 104 10.65 2.16 19.50
C LEU A 104 10.79 3.59 20.05
N ASP A 105 11.52 3.77 21.14
CA ASP A 105 11.75 5.09 21.73
C ASP A 105 12.41 6.04 20.73
N ALA A 106 13.42 5.58 19.98
CA ALA A 106 14.08 6.38 18.95
C ALA A 106 13.15 6.76 17.77
N VAL A 107 12.15 5.91 17.45
CA VAL A 107 11.16 6.20 16.40
C VAL A 107 10.11 7.20 16.89
N LEU A 108 9.76 7.16 18.18
CA LEU A 108 8.72 8.00 18.77
C LEU A 108 9.24 9.33 19.32
N GLU A 109 10.54 9.44 19.63
CA GLU A 109 11.18 10.66 20.15
C GLU A 109 10.87 11.94 19.34
N PRO A 110 10.83 11.93 18.00
CA PRO A 110 10.55 13.14 17.23
C PRO A 110 9.06 13.53 17.19
N LEU A 111 8.16 12.71 17.74
CA LEU A 111 6.72 12.97 17.64
C LEU A 111 6.30 14.18 18.49
N PRO A 112 5.46 15.08 17.94
CA PRO A 112 4.99 16.23 18.67
C PRO A 112 3.94 15.83 19.73
N ASN A 113 3.88 16.60 20.83
CA ASN A 113 2.90 16.38 21.90
C ASN A 113 1.44 16.48 21.41
N SER A 114 1.19 17.20 20.30
CA SER A 114 -0.10 17.29 19.62
C SER A 114 -0.69 15.91 19.29
N VAL A 115 0.16 14.92 18.97
CA VAL A 115 -0.26 13.54 18.70
C VAL A 115 -0.88 12.92 19.94
N VAL A 116 -0.20 13.01 21.07
CA VAL A 116 -0.66 12.43 22.35
C VAL A 116 -1.93 13.12 22.80
N GLU A 117 -1.96 14.46 22.77
CA GLU A 117 -3.14 15.25 23.13
C GLU A 117 -4.35 14.89 22.26
N SER A 118 -4.15 14.77 20.94
CA SER A 118 -5.22 14.40 20.01
C SER A 118 -5.74 12.99 20.27
N LEU A 119 -4.85 12.01 20.45
CA LEU A 119 -5.25 10.63 20.74
C LEU A 119 -5.97 10.50 22.10
N THR A 120 -5.51 11.22 23.13
CA THR A 120 -6.20 11.26 24.43
C THR A 120 -7.55 11.97 24.34
N SER A 121 -7.66 13.06 23.58
CA SER A 121 -8.91 13.79 23.37
C SER A 121 -9.99 12.89 22.73
N TYR A 122 -9.60 11.99 21.83
CA TYR A 122 -10.49 11.01 21.21
C TYR A 122 -10.66 9.73 22.03
N SER A 123 -10.18 9.70 23.29
CA SER A 123 -10.24 8.53 24.19
C SER A 123 -9.57 7.27 23.63
N LEU A 124 -8.60 7.44 22.73
CA LEU A 124 -7.84 6.34 22.13
C LEU A 124 -6.70 5.88 23.02
N LEU A 125 -6.17 6.78 23.86
CA LEU A 125 -5.19 6.48 24.91
C LEU A 125 -5.83 6.68 26.28
N ALA A 126 -5.66 5.71 27.18
CA ALA A 126 -6.10 5.83 28.56
C ALA A 126 -5.13 6.71 29.37
N ASP A 127 -3.82 6.55 29.12
CA ASP A 127 -2.75 7.38 29.66
C ASP A 127 -1.81 7.85 28.52
N PRO A 128 -1.27 9.08 28.58
CA PRO A 128 -0.22 9.54 27.65
C PRO A 128 0.96 8.56 27.47
N SER A 129 1.31 7.82 28.53
CA SER A 129 2.37 6.81 28.52
C SER A 129 2.03 5.54 27.72
N ASP A 130 0.77 5.35 27.30
CA ASP A 130 0.36 4.21 26.48
C ASP A 130 0.67 4.39 24.98
N LEU A 131 1.17 5.57 24.56
CA LEU A 131 1.50 5.84 23.15
C LEU A 131 2.39 4.75 22.53
N PRO A 132 3.48 4.27 23.16
CA PRO A 132 4.32 3.23 22.58
C PRO A 132 3.58 1.91 22.39
N ASN A 133 2.73 1.54 23.35
CA ASN A 133 1.91 0.32 23.27
C ASN A 133 0.86 0.41 22.14
N PHE A 134 0.37 1.62 21.85
CA PHE A 134 -0.55 1.86 20.75
C PHE A 134 0.15 1.83 19.38
N LEU A 135 1.30 2.49 19.24
CA LEU A 135 1.97 2.63 17.95
C LEU A 135 2.88 1.46 17.58
N SER A 136 3.45 0.72 18.54
CA SER A 136 4.30 -0.45 18.27
C SER A 136 3.68 -1.47 17.30
N PRO A 137 2.43 -1.94 17.49
CA PRO A 137 1.81 -2.86 16.53
C PRO A 137 1.55 -2.21 15.16
N VAL A 138 1.16 -0.92 15.13
CA VAL A 138 0.94 -0.19 13.87
C VAL A 138 2.22 -0.09 13.06
N LEU A 139 3.31 0.33 13.70
CA LEU A 139 4.63 0.45 13.07
C LEU A 139 5.16 -0.91 12.63
N SER A 140 4.94 -1.96 13.41
CA SER A 140 5.36 -3.32 13.06
C SER A 140 4.63 -3.84 11.81
N ILE A 141 3.32 -3.60 11.69
CA ILE A 141 2.55 -3.95 10.49
C ILE A 141 3.02 -3.10 9.30
N TYR A 142 3.17 -1.79 9.49
CA TYR A 142 3.66 -0.88 8.46
C TYR A 142 5.02 -1.32 7.89
N ILE A 143 5.99 -1.62 8.77
CA ILE A 143 7.32 -2.10 8.37
C ILE A 143 7.19 -3.42 7.61
N ALA A 144 6.47 -4.41 8.16
CA ALA A 144 6.30 -5.70 7.53
C ALA A 144 5.65 -5.60 6.13
N THR A 145 4.68 -4.70 5.95
CA THR A 145 4.02 -4.47 4.67
C THR A 145 4.95 -3.77 3.67
N THR A 146 5.65 -2.71 4.07
CA THR A 146 6.56 -1.94 3.18
C THR A 146 7.78 -2.73 2.72
N ILE A 147 8.27 -3.66 3.55
CA ILE A 147 9.38 -4.55 3.19
C ILE A 147 8.92 -5.89 2.64
N SER A 148 7.63 -6.09 2.40
CA SER A 148 7.16 -7.34 1.83
C SER A 148 7.72 -7.51 0.40
N PRO A 149 8.16 -8.73 0.02
CA PRO A 149 8.64 -8.96 -1.33
C PRO A 149 7.51 -8.65 -2.32
N PRO A 150 7.83 -8.11 -3.51
CA PRO A 150 6.85 -7.92 -4.57
C PRO A 150 6.06 -9.20 -4.78
N PRO A 151 4.73 -9.11 -4.85
CA PRO A 151 3.88 -10.29 -4.87
C PRO A 151 4.20 -11.20 -6.07
N GLU A 152 4.60 -12.44 -5.80
CA GLU A 152 4.68 -13.47 -6.84
C GLU A 152 3.27 -13.86 -7.27
N TYR A 153 2.99 -13.92 -8.57
CA TYR A 153 1.66 -14.25 -9.09
C TYR A 153 1.05 -15.51 -8.46
N THR A 154 -0.05 -15.30 -7.75
CA THR A 154 -0.96 -16.32 -7.24
C THR A 154 -2.35 -16.04 -7.81
N PRO A 155 -3.23 -17.05 -7.90
CA PRO A 155 -4.63 -16.82 -8.29
C PRO A 155 -5.34 -15.78 -7.43
N SER A 156 -4.95 -15.61 -6.15
CA SER A 156 -5.53 -14.56 -5.27
C SER A 156 -5.11 -13.14 -5.66
N LEU A 157 -3.95 -12.95 -6.30
CA LEU A 157 -3.50 -11.63 -6.81
C LEU A 157 -4.27 -11.17 -8.06
N THR A 158 -5.12 -12.01 -8.66
CA THR A 158 -6.09 -11.53 -9.66
C THR A 158 -7.09 -10.53 -9.07
N ALA A 159 -7.31 -10.56 -7.75
CA ALA A 159 -8.15 -9.61 -7.03
C ALA A 159 -7.44 -8.25 -6.79
N SER A 160 -6.10 -8.22 -6.76
CA SER A 160 -5.30 -6.99 -6.57
C SER A 160 -4.80 -6.40 -7.90
N ARG A 161 -5.36 -6.85 -9.03
CA ARG A 161 -5.03 -6.35 -10.35
C ARG A 161 -5.49 -4.89 -10.48
N PRO A 162 -4.70 -3.99 -11.09
CA PRO A 162 -5.13 -2.63 -11.36
C PRO A 162 -6.42 -2.61 -12.19
N SER A 163 -7.19 -1.52 -12.05
CA SER A 163 -8.45 -1.35 -12.78
C SER A 163 -8.26 -1.45 -14.30
N GLY A 164 -7.07 -1.12 -14.81
CA GLY A 164 -6.74 -1.19 -16.22
C GLY A 164 -5.28 -1.49 -16.54
N CYS A 165 -4.99 -1.52 -17.84
CA CYS A 165 -3.65 -1.82 -18.36
C CYS A 165 -2.66 -0.72 -18.01
N GLU A 166 -1.50 -1.09 -17.47
CA GLU A 166 -0.48 -0.13 -17.00
C GLU A 166 0.18 0.70 -18.12
N ILE A 167 0.11 0.25 -19.39
CA ILE A 167 0.62 1.02 -20.54
C ILE A 167 -0.46 1.91 -21.17
N CYS A 168 -1.68 1.40 -21.38
CA CYS A 168 -2.70 2.11 -22.16
C CYS A 168 -3.90 2.63 -21.35
N ALA A 169 -3.91 2.39 -20.03
CA ALA A 169 -4.93 2.79 -19.07
C ALA A 169 -6.37 2.37 -19.42
N ARG A 170 -6.55 1.34 -20.25
CA ARG A 170 -7.88 0.79 -20.56
C ARG A 170 -8.29 -0.22 -19.51
N GLU A 171 -9.46 0.00 -18.92
CA GLU A 171 -9.98 -0.79 -17.79
C GLU A 171 -10.84 -1.97 -18.24
N GLN A 172 -11.56 -1.80 -19.35
CA GLN A 172 -12.52 -2.76 -19.88
C GLN A 172 -11.89 -3.97 -20.61
N LEU A 173 -10.58 -4.20 -20.45
CA LEU A 173 -9.87 -5.27 -21.17
C LEU A 173 -9.36 -6.37 -20.23
N PRO A 174 -9.37 -7.64 -20.69
CA PRO A 174 -8.61 -8.68 -20.03
C PRO A 174 -7.14 -8.29 -19.99
N LEU A 175 -6.56 -8.31 -18.79
CA LEU A 175 -5.13 -8.09 -18.60
C LEU A 175 -4.44 -9.44 -18.46
N THR A 176 -3.17 -9.44 -18.83
CA THR A 176 -2.26 -10.56 -18.79
C THR A 176 -1.07 -10.18 -17.95
N TYR A 177 -0.50 -11.18 -17.29
CA TYR A 177 0.70 -11.04 -16.48
C TYR A 177 1.93 -10.98 -17.40
N HIS A 178 2.71 -9.92 -17.27
CA HIS A 178 3.93 -9.71 -18.04
C HIS A 178 5.13 -9.57 -17.11
N HIS A 179 6.14 -10.41 -17.30
CA HIS A 179 7.41 -10.28 -16.61
C HIS A 179 8.23 -9.16 -17.26
N LEU A 180 8.52 -8.11 -16.50
CA LEU A 180 9.31 -6.97 -16.98
C LEU A 180 10.76 -7.38 -17.29
N ILE A 181 11.30 -8.32 -16.51
CA ILE A 181 12.54 -9.03 -16.81
C ILE A 181 12.15 -10.43 -17.30
N PRO A 182 12.27 -10.75 -18.60
CA PRO A 182 11.84 -12.04 -19.13
C PRO A 182 12.51 -13.22 -18.43
N ARG A 183 11.73 -14.24 -18.02
CA ARG A 183 12.24 -15.42 -17.29
C ARG A 183 13.41 -16.12 -17.99
N GLU A 184 13.37 -16.18 -19.31
CA GLU A 184 14.44 -16.79 -20.13
C GLU A 184 15.81 -16.15 -19.94
N ILE A 185 15.86 -14.88 -19.53
CA ILE A 185 17.11 -14.12 -19.36
C ILE A 185 17.51 -13.96 -17.89
N HIS A 186 16.72 -14.45 -16.92
CA HIS A 186 16.99 -14.33 -15.48
C HIS A 186 18.39 -14.79 -15.09
N ALA A 187 18.75 -16.02 -15.46
CA ALA A 187 20.08 -16.58 -15.14
C ALA A 187 21.22 -15.74 -15.75
N LYS A 188 21.00 -15.18 -16.95
CA LYS A 188 21.98 -14.30 -17.60
C LYS A 188 22.04 -12.93 -16.93
N ALA A 189 20.90 -12.37 -16.54
CA ALA A 189 20.79 -11.07 -15.88
C ALA A 189 21.55 -11.06 -14.55
N VAL A 190 21.36 -12.09 -13.72
CA VAL A 190 22.11 -12.24 -12.46
C VAL A 190 23.59 -12.45 -12.73
N LYS A 191 23.96 -13.39 -13.61
CA LYS A 191 25.36 -13.68 -13.94
C LYS A 191 26.13 -12.46 -14.48
N ARG A 192 25.43 -11.56 -15.17
CA ARG A 192 25.99 -10.34 -15.76
C ARG A 192 25.87 -9.13 -14.84
N GLY A 193 25.24 -9.27 -13.67
CA GLY A 193 25.04 -8.17 -12.71
C GLY A 193 24.09 -7.08 -13.21
N TRP A 194 23.14 -7.41 -14.10
CA TRP A 194 22.12 -6.46 -14.54
C TRP A 194 21.04 -6.25 -13.50
N HIS A 195 20.68 -7.31 -12.78
CA HIS A 195 19.65 -7.33 -11.75
C HIS A 195 20.05 -8.24 -10.61
N ALA A 196 19.66 -7.87 -9.40
CA ALA A 196 19.72 -8.79 -8.27
C ALA A 196 18.60 -9.84 -8.37
N GLU A 197 18.77 -10.98 -7.68
CA GLU A 197 17.82 -12.10 -7.75
C GLU A 197 16.40 -11.69 -7.32
N TRP A 198 16.30 -10.81 -6.31
CA TRP A 198 15.04 -10.29 -5.80
C TRP A 198 14.29 -9.37 -6.78
N GLU A 199 14.96 -8.85 -7.82
CA GLU A 199 14.35 -7.96 -8.83
C GLU A 199 13.69 -8.72 -9.98
N LEU A 200 14.07 -9.98 -10.20
CA LEU A 200 13.71 -10.75 -11.39
C LEU A 200 12.21 -10.98 -11.56
N ASN A 201 11.47 -10.93 -10.45
CA ASN A 201 10.03 -11.15 -10.41
C ASN A 201 9.21 -9.86 -10.53
N LYS A 202 9.82 -8.71 -10.88
CA LYS A 202 9.09 -7.50 -11.26
C LYS A 202 8.18 -7.75 -12.46
N VAL A 203 6.92 -7.34 -12.35
CA VAL A 203 5.84 -7.66 -13.29
C VAL A 203 4.91 -6.49 -13.53
N ALA A 204 4.13 -6.58 -14.61
CA ALA A 204 3.10 -5.63 -14.98
C ALA A 204 1.84 -6.33 -15.52
N TRP A 205 0.70 -5.68 -15.35
CA TRP A 205 -0.60 -6.06 -15.86
C TRP A 205 -0.91 -5.34 -17.17
N LEU A 206 -0.76 -6.08 -18.26
CA LEU A 206 -0.88 -5.55 -19.61
C LEU A 206 -2.05 -6.18 -20.35
N CYS A 207 -2.83 -5.38 -21.08
CA CYS A 207 -3.76 -5.95 -22.05
C CYS A 207 -2.98 -6.70 -23.14
N ARG A 208 -3.63 -7.69 -23.78
CA ARG A 208 -2.98 -8.53 -24.81
C ARG A 208 -2.25 -7.72 -25.90
N GLN A 209 -2.80 -6.57 -26.31
CA GLN A 209 -2.17 -5.74 -27.34
C GLN A 209 -0.90 -5.06 -26.85
N CYS A 210 -0.89 -4.52 -25.63
CA CYS A 210 0.31 -3.93 -25.03
C CYS A 210 1.37 -4.99 -24.74
N HIS A 211 0.98 -6.15 -24.21
CA HIS A 211 1.90 -7.26 -23.99
C HIS A 211 2.59 -7.68 -25.30
N SER A 212 1.80 -7.90 -26.37
CA SER A 212 2.36 -8.25 -27.68
C SER A 212 3.27 -7.16 -28.25
N PHE A 213 2.96 -5.89 -27.94
CA PHE A 213 3.76 -4.76 -28.39
C PHE A 213 5.13 -4.70 -27.69
N CYS A 214 5.22 -4.94 -26.38
CA CYS A 214 6.49 -4.96 -25.64
C CYS A 214 7.49 -5.95 -26.27
N HIS A 215 7.05 -7.18 -26.56
CA HIS A 215 7.91 -8.19 -27.21
C HIS A 215 8.18 -7.92 -28.69
N LYS A 216 7.48 -6.96 -29.31
CA LYS A 216 7.73 -6.56 -30.70
C LYS A 216 8.80 -5.47 -30.81
N ILE A 217 8.86 -4.57 -29.84
CA ILE A 217 9.74 -3.38 -29.92
C ILE A 217 11.13 -3.60 -29.35
N ALA A 218 11.33 -4.64 -28.57
CA ALA A 218 12.57 -4.93 -27.88
C ALA A 218 12.77 -6.44 -27.74
N THR A 219 14.02 -6.86 -27.84
CA THR A 219 14.45 -8.23 -27.54
C THR A 219 14.36 -8.51 -26.04
N ASN A 220 14.36 -9.79 -25.64
CA ASN A 220 14.35 -10.16 -24.22
C ASN A 220 15.57 -9.60 -23.45
N GLU A 221 16.70 -9.40 -24.13
CA GLU A 221 17.89 -8.80 -23.52
C GLU A 221 17.76 -7.28 -23.34
N GLU A 222 17.21 -6.57 -24.33
CA GLU A 222 16.92 -5.13 -24.21
C GLU A 222 15.85 -4.87 -23.14
N LEU A 223 14.79 -5.70 -23.10
CA LEU A 223 13.77 -5.63 -22.05
C LEU A 223 14.39 -5.75 -20.67
N ALA A 224 15.26 -6.74 -20.46
CA ALA A 224 15.92 -6.90 -19.18
C ALA A 224 16.92 -5.79 -18.87
N LYS A 225 17.70 -5.29 -19.82
CA LYS A 225 18.75 -4.30 -19.51
C LYS A 225 18.23 -2.89 -19.37
N GLU A 226 17.32 -2.49 -20.25
CA GLU A 226 17.00 -1.08 -20.48
C GLU A 226 15.52 -0.77 -20.23
N LEU A 227 14.63 -1.77 -20.27
CA LEU A 227 13.17 -1.58 -20.23
C LEU A 227 12.48 -2.48 -19.19
N PHE A 228 13.09 -2.61 -18.02
CA PHE A 228 12.67 -3.53 -16.95
C PHE A 228 11.64 -2.93 -15.97
N SER A 229 11.01 -1.81 -16.32
CA SER A 229 9.92 -1.20 -15.57
C SER A 229 8.89 -0.54 -16.51
N ILE A 230 7.68 -0.28 -16.01
CA ILE A 230 6.65 0.42 -16.79
C ILE A 230 7.07 1.85 -17.09
N GLU A 231 7.72 2.51 -16.14
CA GLU A 231 8.24 3.87 -16.27
C GLU A 231 9.25 3.93 -17.42
N LEU A 232 10.24 3.03 -17.44
CA LEU A 232 11.23 2.92 -18.51
C LEU A 232 10.60 2.63 -19.87
N LEU A 233 9.58 1.76 -19.90
CA LEU A 233 8.82 1.51 -21.13
C LEU A 233 8.11 2.80 -21.61
N LEU A 234 7.48 3.55 -20.71
CA LEU A 234 6.77 4.80 -21.01
C LEU A 234 7.70 5.98 -21.30
N GLU A 235 8.99 5.90 -20.97
CA GLU A 235 10.01 6.85 -21.40
C GLU A 235 10.34 6.76 -22.90
N ARG A 236 10.02 5.63 -23.55
CA ARG A 236 10.19 5.50 -25.00
C ARG A 236 9.07 6.18 -25.79
N GLU A 237 9.47 6.88 -26.84
CA GLU A 237 8.54 7.62 -27.69
C GLU A 237 7.56 6.70 -28.46
N ASP A 238 8.05 5.55 -28.95
CA ASP A 238 7.24 4.57 -29.67
C ASP A 238 6.15 3.94 -28.77
N VAL A 239 6.50 3.61 -27.52
CA VAL A 239 5.55 3.12 -26.51
C VAL A 239 4.50 4.17 -26.17
N ARG A 240 4.88 5.44 -25.96
CA ARG A 240 3.89 6.51 -25.70
C ARG A 240 2.93 6.71 -26.88
N LYS A 241 3.47 6.75 -28.10
CA LYS A 241 2.64 6.87 -29.31
C LYS A 241 1.68 5.69 -29.44
N TRP A 242 2.16 4.47 -29.17
CA TRP A 242 1.34 3.27 -29.13
C TRP A 242 0.24 3.36 -28.06
N ALA A 243 0.58 3.72 -26.83
CA ALA A 243 -0.37 3.86 -25.72
C ALA A 243 -1.50 4.85 -26.05
N MET A 244 -1.15 6.05 -26.55
CA MET A 244 -2.12 7.08 -26.94
C MET A 244 -3.01 6.65 -28.11
N TRP A 245 -2.47 5.91 -29.07
CA TRP A 245 -3.23 5.41 -30.19
C TRP A 245 -4.15 4.26 -29.77
N VAL A 246 -3.60 3.22 -29.12
CA VAL A 246 -4.32 1.99 -28.76
C VAL A 246 -5.42 2.26 -27.74
N ARG A 247 -5.26 3.26 -26.87
CA ARG A 247 -6.30 3.70 -25.92
C ARG A 247 -7.60 4.11 -26.62
N ARG A 248 -7.51 4.66 -27.83
CA ARG A 248 -8.66 5.13 -28.62
C ARG A 248 -9.27 4.04 -29.51
N VAL A 249 -8.55 2.94 -29.73
CA VAL A 249 -9.03 1.85 -30.59
C VAL A 249 -10.15 1.09 -29.87
N ARG A 250 -11.37 1.18 -30.44
CA ARG A 250 -12.50 0.37 -30.02
C ARG A 250 -12.46 -0.97 -30.76
N TRP A 251 -12.15 -2.04 -30.02
CA TRP A 251 -12.24 -3.38 -30.57
C TRP A 251 -13.70 -3.83 -30.54
N LYS A 252 -14.27 -4.21 -31.67
CA LYS A 252 -15.53 -4.96 -31.67
C LYS A 252 -15.20 -6.37 -31.18
N ALA A 253 -15.79 -6.78 -30.06
CA ALA A 253 -15.77 -8.18 -29.66
C ALA A 253 -16.30 -9.01 -30.84
N ARG A 254 -15.50 -9.99 -31.28
CA ARG A 254 -15.97 -11.05 -32.19
C ARG A 254 -16.47 -12.20 -31.34
#